data_AF-A0A1F4ZXF2-F1
#
_entry.id   AF-A0A1F4ZXF2-F1
#
_cell.length_a   1.000
_cell.length_b   1.000
_cell.length_c   1.000
_cell.angle_alpha   90.00
_cell.angle_beta   90.00
_cell.angle_gamma   90.00
#
_symmetry.space_group_name_H-M   'P 1'
#
loop_
_entity.id
_entity.type
_entity.pdbx_description
1 polymer ?
#
loop_
_entity_poly.entity_id
_entity_poly.type
_entity_poly.pdbx_seq_one_letter_code
_entity_poly.pdbx_strand_id
1 'polypeptide(L)'
;MSRVGKQAIVVPPGVKVDILPGKLAFAGPKGKLDTPLSPGISARLEEGRLVLSRENDSPSLRAAHGLARSLAWNAAVGVSTGFSKQLEIVGVGYR
;
A
#
# COMPACT_ATOMS: atom_id res chain seq x y z
N MET A 1 12.36 7.64 14.34
CA MET A 1 11.66 8.20 13.17
C MET A 1 11.30 7.08 12.21
N SER A 2 10.04 6.95 11.77
CA SER A 2 9.70 5.98 10.71
C SER A 2 10.12 6.59 9.37
N ARG A 3 11.24 6.14 8.81
CA ARG A 3 11.76 6.61 7.51
C ARG A 3 10.88 6.16 6.34
N VAL A 4 10.24 4.99 6.49
CA VAL A 4 9.42 4.35 5.45
C VAL A 4 8.10 5.10 5.22
N GLY A 5 7.45 5.60 6.28
CA GLY A 5 6.17 6.31 6.16
C GLY A 5 6.26 7.67 5.45
N LYS A 6 7.41 8.35 5.50
CA LYS A 6 7.62 9.64 4.83
C LYS A 6 7.89 9.53 3.32
N GLN A 7 8.14 8.31 2.83
CA GLN A 7 8.41 8.12 1.41
C GLN A 7 7.10 8.16 0.63
N ALA A 8 7.06 9.03 -0.38
CA ALA A 8 5.98 9.05 -1.35
C ALA A 8 5.92 7.72 -2.12
N ILE A 9 4.71 7.25 -2.36
CA ILE A 9 4.43 6.04 -3.13
C ILE A 9 4.23 6.47 -4.59
N VAL A 10 5.11 6.03 -5.49
CA VAL A 10 4.95 6.28 -6.93
C VAL A 10 3.87 5.33 -7.46
N VAL A 11 2.76 5.87 -7.96
CA VAL A 11 1.67 5.06 -8.49
C VAL A 11 2.05 4.59 -9.90
N PRO A 12 2.03 3.28 -10.19
CA PRO A 12 2.32 2.77 -11.52
C PRO A 12 1.32 3.29 -12.57
N PRO A 13 1.74 3.49 -13.83
CA PRO A 13 0.85 3.95 -14.89
C PRO A 13 -0.30 2.95 -15.09
N GLY A 14 -1.53 3.47 -15.20
CA GLY A 14 -2.75 2.66 -15.33
C GLY A 14 -3.39 2.23 -14.02
N VAL A 15 -2.83 2.63 -12.86
CA VAL A 15 -3.47 2.46 -11.54
C VAL A 15 -4.16 3.77 -11.14
N LYS A 16 -5.45 3.69 -10.83
CA LYS A 16 -6.23 4.77 -10.22
C LYS A 16 -6.31 4.55 -8.71
N VAL A 17 -6.18 5.65 -7.95
CA VAL A 17 -6.26 5.64 -6.50
C VAL A 17 -7.36 6.60 -6.08
N ASP A 18 -8.39 6.06 -5.43
CA ASP A 18 -9.49 6.82 -4.87
C ASP A 18 -9.33 6.91 -3.34
N ILE A 19 -9.28 8.13 -2.82
CA ILE A 19 -9.13 8.41 -1.39
C ILE A 19 -10.53 8.57 -0.79
N LEU A 20 -10.95 7.58 0.00
CA LEU A 20 -12.26 7.56 0.64
C LEU A 20 -12.12 7.75 2.16
N PRO A 21 -13.20 8.11 2.88
CA PRO A 21 -13.17 8.20 4.33
C PRO A 21 -12.81 6.85 4.95
N GLY A 22 -11.66 6.76 5.62
CA GLY A 22 -11.19 5.56 6.31
C GLY A 22 -10.66 4.43 5.41
N LYS A 23 -10.58 4.62 4.08
CA LYS A 23 -9.99 3.62 3.17
C LYS A 23 -9.43 4.22 1.88
N LEU A 24 -8.47 3.51 1.29
CA LEU A 24 -7.90 3.82 -0.02
C LEU A 24 -8.28 2.71 -0.99
N ALA A 25 -8.98 3.06 -2.07
CA ALA A 25 -9.35 2.12 -3.11
C ALA A 25 -8.37 2.26 -4.29
N PHE A 26 -7.85 1.12 -4.75
CA PHE A 26 -6.90 1.01 -5.85
C PHE A 26 -7.56 0.23 -6.98
N ALA A 27 -7.57 0.78 -8.19
CA ALA A 27 -8.08 0.12 -9.38
C ALA A 27 -6.98 0.05 -10.44
N GLY A 28 -6.70 -1.14 -10.95
CA GLY A 28 -5.67 -1.36 -11.96
C GLY A 28 -6.03 -2.49 -12.92
N PRO A 29 -5.12 -2.84 -13.85
CA PRO A 29 -5.37 -3.85 -14.87
C PRO A 29 -5.66 -5.24 -14.30
N LYS A 30 -5.14 -5.57 -13.11
CA LYS A 30 -5.34 -6.89 -12.48
C LYS A 30 -6.53 -6.95 -11.52
N GLY A 31 -7.25 -5.85 -11.31
CA GLY A 31 -8.43 -5.81 -10.45
C GLY A 31 -8.52 -4.57 -9.57
N LYS A 32 -9.32 -4.68 -8.50
CA LYS A 32 -9.54 -3.62 -7.51
C LYS A 32 -9.20 -4.13 -6.12
N LEU A 33 -8.55 -3.29 -5.31
CA LEU A 33 -8.19 -3.58 -3.92
C LEU A 33 -8.48 -2.38 -3.04
N ASP A 34 -9.09 -2.64 -1.88
CA ASP A 34 -9.32 -1.64 -0.85
C ASP A 34 -8.33 -1.87 0.30
N THR A 35 -7.73 -0.80 0.80
CA THR A 35 -6.87 -0.82 1.99
C THR A 35 -7.44 0.09 3.07
N PRO A 36 -7.57 -0.39 4.32
CA PRO A 36 -8.07 0.44 5.41
C PRO A 36 -7.05 1.52 5.78
N LEU A 37 -7.53 2.71 6.10
CA LEU A 37 -6.73 3.83 6.57
C LEU A 37 -7.10 4.13 8.02
N SER A 38 -6.12 4.05 8.93
CA SER A 38 -6.35 4.35 10.34
C SER A 38 -6.70 5.83 10.56
N PRO A 39 -7.60 6.15 11.51
CA PRO A 39 -7.89 7.53 11.86
C PRO A 39 -6.63 8.26 12.34
N GLY A 40 -6.45 9.51 11.91
CA GLY A 40 -5.25 10.32 12.16
C GLY A 40 -4.15 10.21 11.09
N ILE A 41 -4.37 9.41 10.04
CA ILE A 41 -3.54 9.37 8.83
C ILE A 41 -4.34 9.94 7.67
N SER A 42 -3.76 10.93 6.99
CA SER A 42 -4.29 11.53 5.78
C SER A 42 -3.48 11.09 4.57
N ALA A 43 -4.16 10.94 3.43
CA ALA A 43 -3.54 10.62 2.15
C ALA A 43 -3.78 11.78 1.16
N ARG A 44 -2.77 12.09 0.35
CA ARG A 44 -2.86 13.06 -0.74
C ARG A 44 -2.24 12.47 -1.99
N LEU A 45 -2.86 12.73 -3.13
CA LEU A 45 -2.34 12.35 -4.44
C LEU A 45 -1.75 13.61 -5.10
N GLU A 46 -0.43 13.65 -5.27
CA GLU A 46 0.32 14.75 -5.89
C GLU A 46 1.07 14.22 -7.11
N GLU A 47 0.68 14.64 -8.32
CA GLU A 47 1.38 14.31 -9.58
C GLU A 47 1.63 12.79 -9.79
N GLY A 48 0.68 11.94 -9.43
CA GLY A 48 0.84 10.48 -9.52
C GLY A 48 1.68 9.87 -8.41
N ARG A 49 1.98 10.63 -7.35
CA ARG A 49 2.59 10.14 -6.12
C ARG A 49 1.58 10.24 -4.98
N LEU A 50 1.39 9.13 -4.26
CA LEU A 50 0.57 9.08 -3.07
C LEU A 50 1.44 9.40 -1.85
N VAL A 51 1.16 10.52 -1.20
CA VAL A 51 1.84 11.00 0.01
C VAL A 51 0.93 10.77 1.21
N LEU A 52 1.46 10.10 2.23
CA LEU A 52 0.74 9.88 3.49
C LEU A 52 1.30 10.82 4.57
N SER A 53 0.41 11.56 5.21
CA SER A 53 0.70 12.43 6.35
C SER A 53 0.02 11.92 7.62
N ARG A 54 0.62 12.21 8.77
CA ARG A 54 0.08 11.87 10.09
C ARG A 54 -0.21 13.16 10.86
N GLU A 55 -1.24 13.15 11.67
CA GLU A 55 -1.64 14.33 12.47
C GLU A 55 -0.73 14.59 13.66
N ASN A 56 -0.16 13.53 14.26
CA ASN A 56 0.75 13.67 15.40
C ASN A 56 1.90 12.65 15.35
N ASP A 57 2.85 12.79 16.28
CA ASP A 57 4.04 11.95 16.39
C ASP A 57 3.97 10.89 17.49
N SER A 58 2.75 10.52 17.92
CA SER A 58 2.53 9.43 18.88
C SER A 58 3.15 8.12 18.37
N PRO A 59 3.75 7.29 19.25
CA PRO A 59 4.32 6.01 18.87
C PRO A 59 3.35 5.13 18.06
N SER A 60 2.07 5.10 18.45
CA SER A 60 1.03 4.31 17.79
C SER A 60 0.74 4.81 16.36
N LEU A 61 0.62 6.13 16.19
CA LEU A 61 0.38 6.75 14.87
C LEU A 61 1.59 6.64 13.96
N ARG A 62 2.81 6.68 14.51
CA ARG A 62 4.03 6.41 13.75
C ARG A 62 4.12 4.97 13.23
N ALA A 63 3.67 3.99 14.01
CA ALA A 63 3.61 2.60 13.58
C ALA A 63 2.52 2.40 12.51
N ALA A 64 1.31 2.96 12.76
CA ALA A 64 0.21 2.92 11.82
C ALA A 64 0.55 3.60 10.48
N HIS A 65 1.31 4.71 10.50
CA HIS A 65 1.76 5.41 9.29
C HIS A 65 2.65 4.53 8.41
N GLY A 66 3.59 3.80 9.00
CA GLY A 66 4.42 2.84 8.28
C GLY A 66 3.62 1.67 7.70
N LEU A 67 2.66 1.14 8.48
CA LEU A 67 1.75 0.08 8.05
C LEU A 67 0.87 0.53 6.87
N ALA A 68 0.20 1.68 7.00
CA ALA A 68 -0.66 2.24 5.97
C ALA A 68 0.10 2.46 4.65
N ARG A 69 1.34 2.97 4.74
CA ARG A 69 2.22 3.12 3.57
C ARG A 69 2.50 1.77 2.91
N SER A 70 2.90 0.76 3.67
CA SER A 70 3.20 -0.56 3.13
C SER A 70 1.97 -1.23 2.51
N LEU A 71 0.81 -1.12 3.14
CA LEU A 71 -0.44 -1.64 2.59
C LEU A 71 -0.83 -0.95 1.28
N ALA A 72 -0.79 0.38 1.25
CA ALA A 72 -1.08 1.16 0.04
C ALA A 72 -0.12 0.84 -1.11
N TRP A 73 1.19 0.71 -0.81
CA TRP A 73 2.18 0.29 -1.80
C TRP A 73 1.90 -1.11 -2.34
N ASN A 74 1.64 -2.06 -1.45
CA ASN A 74 1.34 -3.44 -1.84
C ASN A 74 0.05 -3.53 -2.66
N ALA A 75 -0.97 -2.72 -2.36
CA ALA A 75 -2.18 -2.64 -3.16
C ALA A 75 -1.90 -2.11 -4.57
N ALA A 76 -1.14 -1.01 -4.69
CA ALA A 76 -0.75 -0.43 -5.98
C ALA A 76 0.07 -1.41 -6.85
N VAL A 77 1.02 -2.13 -6.23
CA VAL A 77 1.82 -3.18 -6.90
C VAL A 77 0.92 -4.38 -7.24
N GLY A 78 0.03 -4.78 -6.34
CA GLY A 78 -0.87 -5.92 -6.52
C GLY A 78 -1.84 -5.75 -7.69
N VAL A 79 -2.44 -4.56 -7.85
CA VAL A 79 -3.36 -4.30 -8.98
C VAL A 79 -2.64 -4.05 -10.31
N SER A 80 -1.31 -3.84 -10.30
CA SER A 80 -0.49 -3.63 -11.50
C SER A 80 0.29 -4.89 -11.89
N THR A 81 1.33 -5.26 -11.12
CA THR A 81 2.18 -6.43 -11.39
C THR A 81 1.64 -7.71 -10.77
N GLY A 82 0.84 -7.63 -9.71
CA GLY A 82 0.43 -8.79 -8.93
C GLY A 82 1.57 -9.38 -8.11
N PHE A 83 1.26 -10.46 -7.39
CA PHE A 83 2.23 -11.20 -6.56
C PHE A 83 2.23 -12.67 -6.94
N SER A 84 3.41 -13.29 -6.92
CA SER A 84 3.57 -14.74 -7.01
C SER A 84 4.48 -15.21 -5.87
N LYS A 85 4.23 -16.43 -5.38
CA LYS A 85 5.14 -17.15 -4.49
C LYS A 85 5.43 -18.49 -5.14
N GLN A 86 6.70 -18.77 -5.35
CA GLN A 86 7.14 -20.07 -5.84
C GLN A 86 7.30 -21.01 -4.64
N LEU A 87 6.65 -22.16 -4.72
CA LEU A 87 6.74 -23.21 -3.71
C LEU A 87 7.49 -24.38 -4.33
N GLU A 88 8.50 -24.86 -3.62
CA GLU A 88 9.28 -26.03 -4.02
C GLU A 88 8.95 -27.18 -3.08
N ILE A 89 8.65 -28.34 -3.65
CA ILE A 89 8.35 -29.56 -2.89
C ILE A 89 9.58 -30.46 -2.99
N VAL A 90 10.16 -30.82 -1.85
CA VAL A 90 11.35 -31.69 -1.79
C VAL A 90 10.95 -33.06 -1.24
N GLY A 91 11.12 -34.11 -2.06
CA GLY A 91 10.99 -35.48 -1.61
C GLY A 91 11.29 -36.49 -2.72
N VAL A 92 11.80 -37.67 -2.34
CA VAL A 92 12.28 -38.73 -3.26
C VAL A 92 11.20 -39.31 -4.21
N GLY A 93 9.93 -39.01 -3.97
CA GLY A 93 8.80 -39.41 -4.83
C GLY A 93 7.95 -38.24 -5.34
N TYR A 94 8.32 -36.99 -5.05
CA TYR A 94 7.58 -35.82 -5.51
C TYR A 94 8.22 -35.28 -6.80
N ARG A 95 7.44 -35.28 -7.87
CA ARG A 95 7.58 -34.37 -9.01
C ARG A 95 6.48 -33.33 -8.91
#